data_AF-A0A9X2FCF6-F1
#
_entry.id   AF-A0A9X2FCF6-F1
#
_cell.length_a   1.000
_cell.length_b   1.000
_cell.length_c   1.000
_cell.angle_alpha   90.00
_cell.angle_beta   90.00
_cell.angle_gamma   90.00
#
_symmetry.space_group_name_H-M   'P 1'
#
loop_
_entity.id
_entity.type
_entity.pdbx_description
1 polymer ?
#
loop_
_entity_poly.entity_id
_entity_poly.type
_entity_poly.pdbx_seq_one_letter_code
_entity_poly.pdbx_strand_id
1 'polypeptide(L)'
;MKNRSATHSTSSSAVIASVVGGFALLMLLVGDCDRCNAQTTAALRQRALQQWGPPRDINRSKLARQGFRVLDGRHVTLVTDLPSAPAVDELPAVVDAAVPLLTERFGIAPERLRDWHVLAMLIVDRQKFAAAGLMPAEKHQDFPNGLSIGYELWVANQTSDYYRRHLLLHELVHSFMATQLGACGPGWYMEGMAELLGTHTWNSQTGKLVLGVMPEGRDEFEMWGRTKAIRDAADASRVLPIEAVMKIDNSRIMEVESYAWAWALAKFLDTHPRYRERFVSLQGETLDADFDEHFRELYAKDWADLQTEWRLFTSTLSYDHDIAGEAIEFPQRMADLKRVSTSARLSVAADRGWQCTGLVLEAGKTYEIKASGRFVVGAEPDGVPWIAEPGGITLEYNAGEPLGKLLGVIDPRPPADASTTRGVTSAFLEPVAVGTQGELTPTQPGILFLRLNDSPGSLHDNRGEASVGVRRLP
;
A
#
# COMPACT_ATOMS: atom_id res chain seq x y z
N MET A 1 35.15 -8.09 56.06
CA MET A 1 34.03 -7.99 57.03
C MET A 1 32.87 -7.25 56.37
N LYS A 2 31.68 -7.86 56.40
CA LYS A 2 30.33 -7.32 56.06
C LYS A 2 30.07 -7.00 54.57
N ASN A 3 29.54 -7.90 53.74
CA ASN A 3 28.22 -8.58 53.63
C ASN A 3 27.01 -7.70 53.20
N ARG A 4 26.37 -8.19 52.12
CA ARG A 4 24.93 -8.14 51.72
C ARG A 4 24.40 -6.84 51.09
N SER A 5 23.53 -6.85 50.08
CA SER A 5 22.79 -7.93 49.40
C SER A 5 22.41 -7.56 47.98
N ALA A 6 22.58 -8.50 47.06
CA ALA A 6 21.86 -8.55 45.80
C ALA A 6 20.36 -8.78 46.07
N THR A 7 19.49 -8.05 45.39
CA THR A 7 18.08 -8.40 45.24
C THR A 7 17.81 -8.58 43.75
N HIS A 8 17.51 -9.84 43.40
CA HIS A 8 16.92 -10.22 42.13
C HIS A 8 15.53 -9.57 42.03
N SER A 9 15.31 -8.81 40.98
CA SER A 9 13.97 -8.44 40.51
C SER A 9 13.70 -9.24 39.24
N THR A 10 12.91 -10.29 39.39
CA THR A 10 12.27 -11.06 38.32
C THR A 10 11.49 -10.12 37.40
N SER A 11 11.97 -9.95 36.17
CA SER A 11 11.22 -9.30 35.09
C SER A 11 10.03 -10.19 34.71
N SER A 12 8.83 -9.81 35.14
CA SER A 12 7.61 -10.35 34.55
C SER A 12 7.38 -9.63 33.21
N SER A 13 7.48 -10.39 32.13
CA SER A 13 7.18 -9.99 30.77
C SER A 13 5.72 -9.52 30.67
N ALA A 14 5.51 -8.27 30.26
CA ALA A 14 4.18 -7.71 30.00
C ALA A 14 3.81 -7.96 28.53
N VAL A 15 2.68 -8.64 28.34
CA VAL A 15 2.04 -8.97 27.07
C VAL A 15 1.21 -7.78 26.61
N ILE A 16 1.46 -7.29 25.40
CA ILE A 16 0.62 -6.31 24.69
C ILE A 16 -0.32 -7.09 23.77
N ALA A 17 -1.63 -6.90 23.97
CA ALA A 17 -2.77 -7.33 23.16
C ALA A 17 -2.64 -8.65 22.36
N SER A 18 -2.77 -9.77 23.05
CA SER A 18 -3.39 -10.96 22.45
C SER A 18 -4.87 -10.95 22.80
N VAL A 19 -5.75 -10.79 21.81
CA VAL A 19 -7.11 -11.32 21.89
C VAL A 19 -7.10 -12.68 21.21
N VAL A 20 -6.46 -13.66 21.86
CA VAL A 20 -6.70 -15.08 21.63
C VAL A 20 -7.16 -15.64 22.96
N GLY A 21 -8.47 -15.87 23.06
CA GLY A 21 -9.15 -16.24 24.29
C GLY A 21 -10.29 -17.20 24.06
N GLY A 22 -9.97 -18.39 23.56
CA GLY A 22 -10.69 -19.62 23.86
C GLY A 22 -11.61 -20.16 22.78
N PHE A 23 -11.12 -21.12 21.98
CA PHE A 23 -11.87 -22.32 21.58
C PHE A 23 -10.87 -23.36 21.07
N ALA A 24 -10.44 -24.25 21.96
CA ALA A 24 -9.88 -25.54 21.56
C ALA A 24 -10.85 -26.61 22.06
N LEU A 25 -11.56 -27.24 21.13
CA LEU A 25 -11.88 -28.67 21.05
C LEU A 25 -13.20 -28.88 20.29
N LEU A 26 -13.12 -29.06 18.97
CA LEU A 26 -13.80 -30.16 18.26
C LEU A 26 -13.34 -30.20 16.79
N MET A 27 -12.34 -31.04 16.48
CA MET A 27 -12.13 -31.52 15.12
C MET A 27 -12.66 -32.95 15.05
N LEU A 28 -13.63 -33.19 14.17
CA LEU A 28 -13.78 -34.39 13.34
C LEU A 28 -15.10 -34.29 12.56
N LEU A 29 -15.02 -33.90 11.30
CA LEU A 29 -15.48 -34.68 10.13
C LEU A 29 -15.44 -33.79 8.87
N VAL A 30 -14.61 -34.23 7.92
CA VAL A 30 -14.45 -33.66 6.57
C VAL A 30 -15.70 -33.98 5.75
N GLY A 31 -16.22 -32.97 5.05
CA GLY A 31 -17.25 -33.11 4.02
C GLY A 31 -17.61 -31.76 3.43
N ASP A 32 -17.28 -31.57 2.15
CA ASP A 32 -17.53 -30.38 1.33
C ASP A 32 -18.87 -29.69 1.62
N CYS A 33 -18.80 -28.40 2.01
CA CYS A 33 -19.87 -27.47 1.69
C CYS A 33 -19.40 -26.01 1.88
N ASP A 34 -19.15 -25.29 0.77
CA ASP A 34 -18.97 -23.83 0.78
C ASP A 34 -20.11 -23.10 1.52
N ARG A 35 -21.31 -23.70 1.56
CA ARG A 35 -22.45 -23.19 2.34
C ARG A 35 -22.32 -23.39 3.85
N CYS A 36 -21.72 -24.49 4.32
CA CYS A 36 -21.44 -24.68 5.76
C CYS A 36 -20.32 -23.75 6.22
N ASN A 37 -19.30 -23.54 5.39
CA ASN A 37 -18.20 -22.63 5.73
C ASN A 37 -18.68 -21.17 5.78
N ALA A 38 -19.46 -20.72 4.78
CA ALA A 38 -20.06 -19.37 4.78
C ALA A 38 -21.01 -19.11 5.95
N GLN A 39 -21.82 -20.10 6.36
CA GLN A 39 -22.68 -19.99 7.56
C GLN A 39 -21.87 -19.88 8.85
N THR A 40 -20.71 -20.56 8.91
CA THR A 40 -19.79 -20.51 10.06
C THR A 40 -19.09 -19.14 10.16
N THR A 41 -18.59 -18.60 9.04
CA THR A 41 -17.98 -17.26 8.98
C THR A 41 -18.99 -16.15 9.31
N ALA A 42 -20.23 -16.25 8.83
CA ALA A 42 -21.28 -15.29 9.15
C ALA A 42 -21.63 -15.27 10.64
N ALA A 43 -21.72 -16.45 11.28
CA ALA A 43 -21.97 -16.56 12.71
C ALA A 43 -20.80 -16.05 13.56
N LEU A 44 -19.55 -16.33 13.16
CA LEU A 44 -18.35 -15.79 13.79
C LEU A 44 -18.32 -14.26 13.70
N ARG A 45 -18.59 -13.72 12.51
CA ARG A 45 -18.71 -12.27 12.31
C ARG A 45 -19.79 -11.67 13.18
N GLN A 46 -20.98 -12.26 13.24
CA GLN A 46 -22.05 -11.75 14.11
C GLN A 46 -21.63 -11.70 15.59
N ARG A 47 -20.94 -12.73 16.10
CA ARG A 47 -20.42 -12.75 17.47
C ARG A 47 -19.34 -11.69 17.69
N ALA A 48 -18.39 -11.56 16.76
CA ALA A 48 -17.35 -10.55 16.83
C ALA A 48 -17.94 -9.14 16.83
N LEU A 49 -18.96 -8.86 16.02
CA LEU A 49 -19.63 -7.56 15.99
C LEU A 49 -20.33 -7.24 17.32
N GLN A 50 -20.92 -8.24 17.97
CA GLN A 50 -21.60 -8.08 19.27
C GLN A 50 -20.65 -7.77 20.43
N GLN A 51 -19.34 -7.96 20.26
CA GLN A 51 -18.35 -7.64 21.30
C GLN A 51 -18.14 -6.13 21.47
N TRP A 52 -18.48 -5.35 20.43
CA TRP A 52 -18.31 -3.91 20.43
C TRP A 52 -19.59 -3.24 20.96
N GLY A 53 -19.53 -2.75 22.20
CA GLY A 53 -20.58 -1.90 22.76
C GLY A 53 -20.66 -0.55 22.02
N PRO A 54 -21.80 0.16 22.11
CA PRO A 54 -21.92 1.50 21.54
C PRO A 54 -20.88 2.46 22.17
N PRO A 55 -20.57 3.59 21.50
CA PRO A 55 -19.69 4.58 22.09
C PRO A 55 -20.26 5.10 23.41
N ARG A 56 -19.38 5.49 24.35
CA ARG A 56 -19.82 6.03 25.65
C ARG A 56 -20.69 7.28 25.49
N ASP A 57 -21.62 7.44 26.42
CA ASP A 57 -22.38 8.69 26.54
C ASP A 57 -21.48 9.84 27.01
N ILE A 58 -21.69 11.02 26.42
CA ILE A 58 -21.00 12.26 26.81
C ILE A 58 -21.97 13.31 27.35
N ASN A 59 -21.58 14.01 28.42
CA ASN A 59 -22.34 15.15 28.93
C ASN A 59 -21.84 16.45 28.29
N ARG A 60 -22.48 16.85 27.19
CA ARG A 60 -22.11 18.03 26.38
C ARG A 60 -22.02 19.32 27.20
N SER A 61 -22.99 19.58 28.07
CA SER A 61 -23.00 20.79 28.91
C SER A 61 -21.85 20.80 29.92
N LYS A 62 -21.47 19.63 30.47
CA LYS A 62 -20.30 19.50 31.34
C LYS A 62 -19.01 19.75 30.55
N LEU A 63 -18.88 19.14 29.38
CA LEU A 63 -17.70 19.31 28.51
C LEU A 63 -17.52 20.76 28.06
N ALA A 64 -18.59 21.44 27.67
CA ALA A 64 -18.56 22.87 27.32
C ALA A 64 -18.07 23.75 28.49
N ARG A 65 -18.53 23.50 29.72
CA ARG A 65 -18.05 24.19 30.93
C ARG A 65 -16.58 23.91 31.24
N GLN A 66 -16.05 22.77 30.79
CA GLN A 66 -14.63 22.41 30.89
C GLN A 66 -13.81 22.94 29.70
N GLY A 67 -14.44 23.73 28.80
CA GLY A 67 -13.78 24.35 27.65
C GLY A 67 -13.48 23.37 26.52
N PHE A 68 -14.27 22.29 26.38
CA PHE A 68 -14.26 21.46 25.18
C PHE A 68 -15.31 21.94 24.18
N ARG A 69 -15.02 21.70 22.90
CA ARG A 69 -15.98 21.76 21.82
C ARG A 69 -16.48 20.36 21.51
N VAL A 70 -17.74 20.25 21.14
CA VAL A 70 -18.36 19.02 20.65
C VAL A 70 -18.96 19.36 19.29
N LEU A 71 -18.46 18.71 18.25
CA LEU A 71 -18.86 18.91 16.86
C LEU A 71 -19.58 17.65 16.38
N ASP A 72 -20.76 17.81 15.78
CA ASP A 72 -21.58 16.70 15.34
C ASP A 72 -21.52 16.54 13.82
N GLY A 73 -21.36 15.30 13.39
CA GLY A 73 -21.65 14.84 12.03
C GLY A 73 -22.71 13.75 12.08
N ARG A 74 -23.09 13.24 10.90
CA ARG A 74 -24.00 12.10 10.76
C ARG A 74 -23.42 10.82 11.37
N HIS A 75 -22.13 10.59 11.19
CA HIS A 75 -21.44 9.37 11.58
C HIS A 75 -20.41 9.57 12.69
N VAL A 76 -20.24 10.80 13.19
CA VAL A 76 -19.26 11.10 14.24
C VAL A 76 -19.75 12.16 15.22
N THR A 77 -19.39 12.00 16.50
CA THR A 77 -19.33 13.10 17.46
C THR A 77 -17.86 13.35 17.75
N LEU A 78 -17.35 14.53 17.42
CA LEU A 78 -15.95 14.91 17.64
C LEU A 78 -15.83 15.82 18.86
N VAL A 79 -15.10 15.37 19.88
CA VAL A 79 -14.77 16.15 21.07
C VAL A 79 -13.34 16.67 20.94
N THR A 80 -13.14 17.98 21.10
CA THR A 80 -11.81 18.60 21.00
C THR A 80 -11.63 19.76 21.96
N ASP A 81 -10.38 20.04 22.33
CA ASP A 81 -9.94 21.22 23.06
C ASP A 81 -9.33 22.30 22.16
N LEU A 82 -9.32 22.10 20.84
CA LEU A 82 -8.89 23.09 19.86
C LEU A 82 -9.91 24.24 19.72
N PRO A 83 -9.45 25.45 19.38
CA PRO A 83 -10.34 26.54 18.98
C PRO A 83 -11.05 26.23 17.64
N SER A 84 -12.03 27.06 17.29
CA SER A 84 -12.64 27.05 15.94
C SER A 84 -11.61 27.41 14.89
N ALA A 85 -11.53 26.58 13.85
CA ALA A 85 -10.74 26.82 12.66
C ALA A 85 -11.35 26.01 11.51
N PRO A 86 -11.35 26.50 10.26
CA PRO A 86 -11.94 25.77 9.13
C PRO A 86 -11.49 24.31 9.04
N ALA A 87 -10.18 24.05 9.18
CA ALA A 87 -9.60 22.71 9.12
C ALA A 87 -9.92 21.79 10.32
N VAL A 88 -10.46 22.33 11.41
CA VAL A 88 -10.97 21.54 12.55
C VAL A 88 -12.49 21.34 12.40
N ASP A 89 -13.18 22.40 11.98
CA ASP A 89 -14.64 22.46 11.92
C ASP A 89 -15.20 21.61 10.77
N GLU A 90 -14.40 21.34 9.73
CA GLU A 90 -14.76 20.45 8.63
C GLU A 90 -14.65 18.95 8.95
N LEU A 91 -13.92 18.57 10.01
CA LEU A 91 -13.60 17.16 10.28
C LEU A 91 -14.83 16.23 10.40
N PRO A 92 -15.96 16.64 11.00
CA PRO A 92 -17.18 15.83 10.96
C PRO A 92 -17.69 15.57 9.55
N ALA A 93 -17.64 16.57 8.66
CA ALA A 93 -18.05 16.42 7.27
C ALA A 93 -17.11 15.49 6.48
N VAL A 94 -15.81 15.49 6.81
CA VAL A 94 -14.83 14.55 6.24
C VAL A 94 -15.20 13.11 6.61
N VAL A 95 -15.50 12.84 7.88
CA VAL A 95 -15.93 11.50 8.32
C VAL A 95 -17.23 11.09 7.65
N ASP A 96 -18.20 12.01 7.56
CA ASP A 96 -19.48 11.75 6.89
C ASP A 96 -19.31 11.42 5.40
N ALA A 97 -18.34 12.04 4.73
CA ALA A 97 -17.99 11.73 3.35
C ALA A 97 -17.21 10.40 3.21
N ALA A 98 -16.42 10.02 4.22
CA ALA A 98 -15.62 8.80 4.21
C ALA A 98 -16.48 7.53 4.36
N VAL A 99 -17.49 7.55 5.23
CA VAL A 99 -18.28 6.35 5.55
C VAL A 99 -18.90 5.68 4.32
N PRO A 100 -19.56 6.39 3.39
CA PRO A 100 -20.05 5.77 2.14
C PRO A 100 -18.95 5.12 1.30
N LEU A 101 -17.76 5.73 1.22
CA LEU A 101 -16.62 5.18 0.48
C LEU A 101 -16.09 3.89 1.13
N LEU A 102 -16.01 3.86 2.47
CA LEU A 102 -15.64 2.65 3.21
C LEU A 102 -16.70 1.56 3.04
N THR A 103 -17.98 1.93 3.01
CA THR A 103 -19.11 1.03 2.76
C THR A 103 -18.95 0.29 1.45
N GLU A 104 -18.68 1.05 0.38
CA GLU A 104 -18.44 0.51 -0.95
C GLU A 104 -17.18 -0.36 -0.96
N ARG A 105 -16.06 0.14 -0.43
CA ARG A 105 -14.78 -0.58 -0.40
C ARG A 105 -14.88 -1.94 0.27
N PHE A 106 -15.62 -2.03 1.36
CA PHE A 106 -15.75 -3.23 2.18
C PHE A 106 -17.01 -4.05 1.88
N GLY A 107 -17.81 -3.66 0.89
CA GLY A 107 -19.03 -4.38 0.50
C GLY A 107 -20.06 -4.47 1.63
N ILE A 108 -20.18 -3.43 2.45
CA ILE A 108 -21.11 -3.38 3.58
C ILE A 108 -22.49 -2.92 3.09
N ALA A 109 -23.55 -3.60 3.53
CA ALA A 109 -24.92 -3.19 3.21
C ALA A 109 -25.22 -1.80 3.84
N PRO A 110 -25.68 -0.79 3.08
CA PRO A 110 -25.90 0.57 3.58
C PRO A 110 -26.83 0.65 4.80
N GLU A 111 -27.75 -0.29 4.95
CA GLU A 111 -28.69 -0.36 6.08
C GLU A 111 -27.98 -0.55 7.41
N ARG A 112 -26.82 -1.22 7.42
CA ARG A 112 -25.99 -1.42 8.63
C ARG A 112 -25.40 -0.12 9.17
N LEU A 113 -25.40 0.93 8.36
CA LEU A 113 -24.76 2.20 8.68
C LEU A 113 -25.75 3.30 9.03
N ARG A 114 -27.06 3.01 9.01
CA ARG A 114 -28.10 3.98 9.35
C ARG A 114 -27.86 4.62 10.71
N ASP A 115 -27.52 3.79 11.68
CA ASP A 115 -27.28 4.17 13.07
C ASP A 115 -25.81 4.00 13.47
N TRP A 116 -24.91 3.76 12.49
CA TRP A 116 -23.49 3.63 12.77
C TRP A 116 -22.87 5.00 13.02
N HIS A 117 -22.24 5.11 14.19
CA HIS A 117 -21.78 6.39 14.72
C HIS A 117 -20.59 6.17 15.65
N VAL A 118 -19.55 6.99 15.51
CA VAL A 118 -18.33 6.92 16.32
C VAL A 118 -18.16 8.16 17.20
N LEU A 119 -17.51 7.97 18.35
CA LEU A 119 -17.05 9.06 19.20
C LEU A 119 -15.56 9.28 18.98
N ALA A 120 -15.21 10.45 18.47
CA ALA A 120 -13.85 10.84 18.18
C ALA A 120 -13.33 11.86 19.21
N MET A 121 -12.10 11.71 19.67
CA MET A 121 -11.40 12.63 20.55
C MET A 121 -10.18 13.20 19.83
N LEU A 122 -10.21 14.48 19.48
CA LEU A 122 -9.06 15.19 18.91
C LEU A 122 -8.36 16.01 20.00
N ILE A 123 -7.16 15.58 20.37
CA ILE A 123 -6.52 15.91 21.65
C ILE A 123 -5.29 16.79 21.44
N VAL A 124 -5.27 17.97 22.06
CA VAL A 124 -4.04 18.73 22.33
C VAL A 124 -3.53 18.44 23.74
N ASP A 125 -4.37 18.65 24.75
CA ASP A 125 -4.03 18.48 26.16
C ASP A 125 -4.56 17.14 26.71
N ARG A 126 -3.68 16.13 26.74
CA ARG A 126 -4.00 14.80 27.28
C ARG A 126 -4.44 14.85 28.75
N GLN A 127 -3.90 15.77 29.56
CA GLN A 127 -4.27 15.87 30.97
C GLN A 127 -5.70 16.38 31.13
N LYS A 128 -6.09 17.34 30.29
CA LYS A 128 -7.47 17.85 30.23
C LYS A 128 -8.46 16.75 29.86
N PHE A 129 -8.15 15.93 28.84
CA PHE A 129 -8.99 14.78 28.48
C PHE A 129 -9.03 13.71 29.59
N ALA A 130 -7.91 13.46 30.27
CA ALA A 130 -7.87 12.54 31.40
C ALA A 130 -8.75 13.02 32.56
N ALA A 131 -8.65 14.30 32.93
CA ALA A 131 -9.46 14.92 33.98
C ALA A 131 -10.97 14.93 33.65
N ALA A 132 -11.32 14.93 32.36
CA ALA A 132 -12.69 14.82 31.88
C ALA A 132 -13.21 13.37 31.83
N GLY A 133 -12.36 12.36 32.05
CA GLY A 133 -12.71 10.94 31.92
C GLY A 133 -12.90 10.50 30.46
N LEU A 134 -12.27 11.20 29.51
CA LEU A 134 -12.39 10.95 28.07
C LEU A 134 -11.26 10.10 27.50
N MET A 135 -10.18 9.87 28.25
CA MET A 135 -9.10 8.97 27.82
C MET A 135 -9.58 7.51 27.80
N PRO A 136 -8.92 6.64 27.00
CA PRO A 136 -9.18 5.21 27.04
C PRO A 136 -8.79 4.63 28.41
N ALA A 137 -9.12 3.35 28.63
CA ALA A 137 -8.69 2.63 29.83
C ALA A 137 -7.16 2.73 30.00
N GLU A 138 -6.68 2.76 31.24
CA GLU A 138 -5.28 3.05 31.59
C GLU A 138 -4.25 2.26 30.78
N LYS A 139 -4.49 0.97 30.56
CA LYS A 139 -3.66 0.06 29.74
C LYS A 139 -3.54 0.45 28.26
N HIS A 140 -4.34 1.40 27.79
CA HIS A 140 -4.40 1.86 26.40
C HIS A 140 -4.10 3.36 26.27
N GLN A 141 -3.61 4.03 27.31
CA GLN A 141 -3.33 5.47 27.26
C GLN A 141 -1.98 5.80 26.60
N ASP A 142 -1.10 4.80 26.46
CA ASP A 142 0.18 4.94 25.79
C ASP A 142 0.04 4.71 24.29
N PHE A 143 -0.34 5.76 23.58
CA PHE A 143 -0.41 5.80 22.12
C PHE A 143 0.20 7.12 21.62
N PRO A 144 1.10 7.11 20.61
CA PRO A 144 1.78 8.32 20.18
C PRO A 144 0.86 9.25 19.37
N ASN A 145 0.18 8.71 18.36
CA ASN A 145 -0.54 9.50 17.35
C ASN A 145 -2.04 9.23 17.34
N GLY A 146 -2.46 7.98 17.45
CA GLY A 146 -3.86 7.63 17.47
C GLY A 146 -4.11 6.24 18.07
N LEU A 147 -5.38 5.98 18.34
CA LEU A 147 -5.89 4.71 18.83
C LEU A 147 -7.37 4.59 18.47
N SER A 148 -7.78 3.40 18.05
CA SER A 148 -9.18 3.06 17.81
C SER A 148 -9.58 1.81 18.59
N ILE A 149 -10.70 1.87 19.31
CA ILE A 149 -11.28 0.73 20.03
C ILE A 149 -12.78 0.72 19.78
N GLY A 150 -13.23 -0.20 18.92
CA GLY A 150 -14.65 -0.31 18.57
C GLY A 150 -15.17 0.99 17.96
N TYR A 151 -16.11 1.65 18.64
CA TYR A 151 -16.75 2.88 18.19
C TYR A 151 -16.11 4.16 18.77
N GLU A 152 -15.00 4.04 19.49
CA GLU A 152 -14.29 5.18 20.07
C GLU A 152 -12.89 5.30 19.46
N LEU A 153 -12.50 6.52 19.12
CA LEU A 153 -11.19 6.80 18.55
C LEU A 153 -10.55 8.06 19.15
N TRP A 154 -9.26 7.99 19.42
CA TRP A 154 -8.45 9.05 19.99
C TRP A 154 -7.35 9.43 19.02
N VAL A 155 -7.23 10.72 18.72
CA VAL A 155 -6.27 11.28 17.77
C VAL A 155 -5.51 12.41 18.45
N ALA A 156 -4.19 12.28 18.52
CA ALA A 156 -3.32 13.37 18.94
C ALA A 156 -3.27 14.43 17.83
N ASN A 157 -3.54 15.68 18.18
CA ASN A 157 -3.56 16.78 17.23
C ASN A 157 -2.20 16.98 16.57
N GLN A 158 -2.23 17.32 15.28
CA GLN A 158 -1.05 17.60 14.46
C GLN A 158 -1.06 19.06 13.99
N THR A 159 0.12 19.61 13.73
CA THR A 159 0.27 20.98 13.20
C THR A 159 -0.20 21.10 11.75
N SER A 160 -0.04 20.05 10.96
CA SER A 160 -0.52 19.99 9.57
C SER A 160 -1.98 19.58 9.56
N ASP A 161 -2.78 20.33 8.80
CA ASP A 161 -4.19 20.03 8.58
C ASP A 161 -4.37 18.71 7.81
N TYR A 162 -3.50 18.44 6.84
CA TYR A 162 -3.50 17.17 6.12
C TYR A 162 -3.24 16.01 7.08
N TYR A 163 -2.15 16.08 7.86
CA TYR A 163 -1.79 14.95 8.72
C TYR A 163 -2.78 14.73 9.88
N ARG A 164 -3.39 15.80 10.40
CA ARG A 164 -4.51 15.69 11.34
C ARG A 164 -5.70 14.94 10.73
N ARG A 165 -6.09 15.31 9.50
CA ARG A 165 -7.18 14.66 8.78
C ARG A 165 -6.85 13.20 8.45
N HIS A 166 -5.60 12.94 8.04
CA HIS A 166 -5.06 11.61 7.78
C HIS A 166 -5.19 10.71 9.00
N LEU A 167 -4.73 11.15 10.19
CA LEU A 167 -4.85 10.36 11.41
C LEU A 167 -6.31 10.11 11.81
N LEU A 168 -7.20 11.09 11.64
CA LEU A 168 -8.62 10.88 11.89
C LEU A 168 -9.22 9.81 10.97
N LEU A 169 -8.91 9.86 9.67
CA LEU A 169 -9.36 8.86 8.71
C LEU A 169 -8.72 7.48 8.98
N HIS A 170 -7.45 7.44 9.35
CA HIS A 170 -6.74 6.22 9.72
C HIS A 170 -7.43 5.50 10.90
N GLU A 171 -7.70 6.21 12.00
CA GLU A 171 -8.40 5.61 13.15
C GLU A 171 -9.87 5.28 12.86
N LEU A 172 -10.50 6.04 11.97
CA LEU A 172 -11.84 5.74 11.46
C LEU A 172 -11.85 4.41 10.70
N VAL A 173 -10.84 4.13 9.88
CA VAL A 173 -10.73 2.86 9.13
C VAL A 173 -10.60 1.69 10.10
N HIS A 174 -9.75 1.80 11.13
CA HIS A 174 -9.66 0.79 12.19
C HIS A 174 -11.01 0.55 12.87
N SER A 175 -11.71 1.63 13.24
CA SER A 175 -13.04 1.56 13.87
C SER A 175 -14.05 0.88 12.94
N PHE A 176 -14.06 1.26 11.67
CA PHE A 176 -14.97 0.72 10.67
C PHE A 176 -14.70 -0.77 10.43
N MET A 177 -13.44 -1.18 10.23
CA MET A 177 -13.07 -2.59 10.05
C MET A 177 -13.45 -3.41 11.29
N ALA A 178 -13.08 -2.98 12.49
CA ALA A 178 -13.42 -3.68 13.73
C ALA A 178 -14.93 -3.85 13.90
N THR A 179 -15.72 -2.80 13.67
CA THR A 179 -17.16 -2.75 13.94
C THR A 179 -18.05 -3.18 12.77
N GLN A 180 -17.51 -3.36 11.56
CA GLN A 180 -18.26 -3.83 10.38
C GLN A 180 -17.81 -5.20 9.87
N LEU A 181 -16.51 -5.50 9.96
CA LEU A 181 -15.92 -6.79 9.58
C LEU A 181 -15.76 -7.73 10.79
N GLY A 182 -15.69 -7.18 12.00
CA GLY A 182 -15.54 -7.90 13.27
C GLY A 182 -14.11 -7.85 13.83
N ALA A 183 -13.13 -7.64 12.96
CA ALA A 183 -11.71 -7.49 13.27
C ALA A 183 -10.99 -6.82 12.09
N CYS A 184 -9.72 -6.45 12.29
CA CYS A 184 -8.92 -5.76 11.28
C CYS A 184 -7.90 -6.65 10.57
N GLY A 185 -7.84 -7.96 10.87
CA GLY A 185 -6.82 -8.87 10.33
C GLY A 185 -5.45 -8.71 11.01
N PRO A 186 -4.37 -9.28 10.44
CA PRO A 186 -3.02 -9.18 10.97
C PRO A 186 -2.48 -7.74 10.90
N GLY A 187 -1.47 -7.43 11.72
CA GLY A 187 -0.96 -6.06 11.91
C GLY A 187 -0.59 -5.33 10.60
N TRP A 188 0.14 -5.99 9.70
CA TRP A 188 0.50 -5.40 8.40
C TRP A 188 -0.71 -5.04 7.53
N TYR A 189 -1.76 -5.86 7.54
CA TYR A 189 -2.97 -5.64 6.75
C TYR A 189 -3.82 -4.54 7.39
N MET A 190 -4.01 -4.62 8.71
CA MET A 190 -4.73 -3.61 9.50
C MET A 190 -4.12 -2.21 9.28
N GLU A 191 -2.83 -2.05 9.53
CA GLU A 191 -2.15 -0.75 9.36
C GLU A 191 -2.03 -0.35 7.89
N GLY A 192 -1.81 -1.33 7.00
CA GLY A 192 -1.75 -1.08 5.57
C GLY A 192 -3.07 -0.53 5.02
N MET A 193 -4.20 -1.10 5.43
CA MET A 193 -5.53 -0.61 5.04
C MET A 193 -5.84 0.77 5.63
N ALA A 194 -5.48 1.02 6.89
CA ALA A 194 -5.71 2.31 7.54
C ALA A 194 -4.84 3.43 6.97
N GLU A 195 -3.57 3.16 6.65
CA GLU A 195 -2.72 4.12 5.93
C GLU A 195 -3.18 4.31 4.48
N LEU A 196 -3.55 3.23 3.76
CA LEU A 196 -4.06 3.30 2.39
C LEU A 196 -5.32 4.15 2.32
N LEU A 197 -6.34 3.83 3.11
CA LEU A 197 -7.61 4.56 3.10
C LEU A 197 -7.52 5.89 3.86
N GLY A 198 -6.39 6.14 4.55
CA GLY A 198 -6.03 7.44 5.10
C GLY A 198 -5.43 8.40 4.07
N THR A 199 -4.75 7.92 3.01
CA THR A 199 -4.26 8.83 1.94
C THR A 199 -5.43 9.36 1.14
N HIS A 200 -5.59 10.70 1.08
CA HIS A 200 -6.82 11.30 0.55
C HIS A 200 -6.62 12.66 -0.12
N THR A 201 -7.57 13.04 -0.96
CA THR A 201 -7.80 14.43 -1.36
C THR A 201 -9.12 14.92 -0.78
N TRP A 202 -9.16 16.14 -0.24
CA TRP A 202 -10.36 16.75 0.32
C TRP A 202 -10.60 18.14 -0.27
N ASN A 203 -11.78 18.34 -0.86
CA ASN A 203 -12.23 19.65 -1.32
C ASN A 203 -13.34 20.17 -0.40
N SER A 204 -12.98 21.09 0.50
CA SER A 204 -13.90 21.67 1.50
C SER A 204 -15.06 22.49 0.91
N GLN A 205 -14.93 22.97 -0.33
CA GLN A 205 -15.98 23.76 -1.00
C GLN A 205 -17.07 22.87 -1.58
N THR A 206 -16.68 21.71 -2.11
CA THR A 206 -17.60 20.75 -2.77
C THR A 206 -18.01 19.60 -1.86
N GLY A 207 -17.28 19.39 -0.76
CA GLY A 207 -17.42 18.22 0.10
C GLY A 207 -16.92 16.92 -0.54
N LYS A 208 -16.15 17.01 -1.64
CA LYS A 208 -15.65 15.83 -2.35
C LYS A 208 -14.42 15.28 -1.63
N LEU A 209 -14.53 14.03 -1.17
CA LEU A 209 -13.45 13.22 -0.63
C LEU A 209 -13.11 12.10 -1.61
N VAL A 210 -11.82 11.84 -1.79
CA VAL A 210 -11.30 10.63 -2.47
C VAL A 210 -10.29 9.99 -1.54
N LEU A 211 -10.42 8.69 -1.29
CA LEU A 211 -9.52 7.89 -0.45
C LEU A 211 -8.61 7.00 -1.30
N GLY A 212 -7.52 6.51 -0.73
CA GLY A 212 -6.61 5.59 -1.42
C GLY A 212 -5.75 6.24 -2.49
N VAL A 213 -5.64 7.58 -2.50
CA VAL A 213 -4.91 8.30 -3.55
C VAL A 213 -3.41 8.01 -3.45
N MET A 214 -2.74 8.02 -4.61
CA MET A 214 -1.28 8.05 -4.65
C MET A 214 -0.84 9.49 -4.33
N PRO A 215 0.12 9.71 -3.43
CA PRO A 215 0.61 11.05 -3.13
C PRO A 215 1.27 11.70 -4.35
N GLU A 216 0.71 12.82 -4.82
CA GLU A 216 1.21 13.57 -6.00
C GLU A 216 2.45 14.42 -5.67
N GLY A 217 2.62 14.80 -4.41
CA GLY A 217 3.76 15.61 -3.99
C GLY A 217 3.93 15.69 -2.47
N ARG A 218 5.08 16.20 -2.04
CA ARG A 218 5.40 16.34 -0.60
C ARG A 218 4.50 17.36 0.09
N ASP A 219 4.25 18.49 -0.55
CA ASP A 219 3.62 19.65 0.09
C ASP A 219 2.12 19.43 0.33
N GLU A 220 1.46 18.68 -0.56
CA GLU A 220 0.05 18.32 -0.42
C GLU A 220 -0.19 17.23 0.64
N PHE A 221 0.85 16.44 0.93
CA PHE A 221 0.85 15.34 1.90
C PHE A 221 1.78 15.65 3.07
N GLU A 222 1.72 16.90 3.54
CA GLU A 222 2.63 17.43 4.56
C GLU A 222 2.66 16.54 5.83
N MET A 223 3.87 16.32 6.35
CA MET A 223 4.19 15.45 7.50
C MET A 223 3.82 13.96 7.36
N TRP A 224 3.26 13.52 6.23
CA TRP A 224 3.03 12.10 6.00
C TRP A 224 4.36 11.39 5.64
N GLY A 225 5.03 11.71 4.54
CA GLY A 225 6.45 11.32 4.36
C GLY A 225 6.77 9.82 4.22
N ARG A 226 5.78 8.94 4.00
CA ARG A 226 6.01 7.48 3.85
C ARG A 226 6.78 7.17 2.55
N THR A 227 6.49 7.89 1.45
CA THR A 227 7.27 7.82 0.20
C THR A 227 8.76 8.06 0.46
N LYS A 228 9.09 9.09 1.24
CA LYS A 228 10.48 9.38 1.63
C LYS A 228 11.08 8.26 2.50
N ALA A 229 10.34 7.75 3.47
CA ALA A 229 10.83 6.68 4.34
C ALA A 229 11.21 5.41 3.55
N ILE A 230 10.37 5.00 2.58
CA ILE A 230 10.68 3.88 1.69
C ILE A 230 11.91 4.19 0.82
N ARG A 231 12.01 5.41 0.28
CA ARG A 231 13.16 5.80 -0.53
C ARG A 231 14.47 5.85 0.23
N ASP A 232 14.47 6.42 1.43
CA ASP A 232 15.64 6.42 2.31
C ASP A 232 16.06 4.98 2.68
N ALA A 233 15.10 4.08 2.89
CA ALA A 233 15.38 2.67 3.13
C ALA A 233 15.93 1.97 1.88
N ALA A 234 15.41 2.26 0.69
CA ALA A 234 15.90 1.73 -0.57
C ALA A 234 17.34 2.19 -0.87
N ASP A 235 17.62 3.48 -0.73
CA ASP A 235 18.95 4.08 -0.92
C ASP A 235 19.96 3.50 0.09
N ALA A 236 19.50 3.15 1.29
CA ALA A 236 20.30 2.45 2.30
C ALA A 236 20.38 0.92 2.12
N SER A 237 19.86 0.36 1.03
CA SER A 237 19.80 -1.09 0.77
C SER A 237 19.05 -1.90 1.85
N ARG A 238 18.02 -1.29 2.44
CA ARG A 238 17.16 -1.88 3.50
C ARG A 238 15.75 -2.21 3.01
N VAL A 239 15.58 -2.47 1.71
CA VAL A 239 14.27 -2.86 1.15
C VAL A 239 13.78 -4.15 1.80
N LEU A 240 12.55 -4.14 2.33
CA LEU A 240 11.95 -5.32 2.93
C LEU A 240 11.30 -6.22 1.87
N PRO A 241 11.52 -7.55 1.90
CA PRO A 241 10.70 -8.47 1.12
C PRO A 241 9.27 -8.54 1.70
N ILE A 242 8.30 -9.00 0.91
CA ILE A 242 6.89 -9.07 1.32
C ILE A 242 6.73 -9.85 2.62
N GLU A 243 7.44 -10.97 2.78
CA GLU A 243 7.39 -11.80 3.99
C GLU A 243 7.87 -11.07 5.25
N ALA A 244 8.74 -10.06 5.11
CA ALA A 244 9.18 -9.22 6.23
C ALA A 244 8.15 -8.14 6.55
N VAL A 245 7.50 -7.55 5.54
CA VAL A 245 6.37 -6.62 5.73
C VAL A 245 5.21 -7.32 6.43
N MET A 246 4.87 -8.56 6.04
CA MET A 246 3.81 -9.36 6.67
C MET A 246 4.07 -9.66 8.15
N LYS A 247 5.32 -9.58 8.62
CA LYS A 247 5.70 -9.78 10.03
C LYS A 247 5.58 -8.51 10.86
N ILE A 248 5.21 -7.38 10.25
CA ILE A 248 4.91 -6.15 10.98
C ILE A 248 3.67 -6.41 11.83
N ASP A 249 3.88 -6.32 13.13
CA ASP A 249 2.88 -6.59 14.16
C ASP A 249 2.73 -5.35 15.05
N ASN A 250 1.52 -5.09 15.49
CA ASN A 250 1.14 -3.96 16.33
C ASN A 250 1.21 -4.29 17.84
N SER A 251 1.74 -5.45 18.22
CA SER A 251 2.02 -5.78 19.64
C SER A 251 3.05 -4.86 20.28
N ARG A 252 3.69 -3.94 19.54
CA ARG A 252 4.54 -2.87 20.07
C ARG A 252 4.26 -1.58 19.32
N ILE A 253 4.63 -0.45 19.92
CA ILE A 253 4.63 0.84 19.22
C ILE A 253 5.52 0.70 17.97
N MET A 254 4.90 0.83 16.81
CA MET A 254 5.56 0.69 15.52
C MET A 254 6.40 1.94 15.21
N GLU A 255 7.55 1.72 14.58
CA GLU A 255 8.34 2.80 14.03
C GLU A 255 7.65 3.37 12.77
N VAL A 256 7.91 4.63 12.45
CA VAL A 256 7.36 5.31 11.27
C VAL A 256 7.62 4.51 9.98
N GLU A 257 8.79 3.88 9.89
CA GLU A 257 9.16 3.06 8.74
C GLU A 257 8.24 1.83 8.58
N SER A 258 7.77 1.23 9.67
CA SER A 258 6.85 0.08 9.60
C SER A 258 5.50 0.45 8.98
N TYR A 259 4.96 1.62 9.33
CA TYR A 259 3.75 2.14 8.67
C TYR A 259 3.97 2.41 7.18
N ALA A 260 5.15 2.92 6.81
CA ALA A 260 5.49 3.14 5.41
C ALA A 260 5.53 1.83 4.61
N TRP A 261 6.10 0.76 5.17
CA TRP A 261 6.13 -0.54 4.52
C TRP A 261 4.75 -1.19 4.39
N ALA A 262 3.93 -1.13 5.44
CA ALA A 262 2.56 -1.63 5.42
C ALA A 262 1.69 -0.88 4.40
N TRP A 263 1.79 0.45 4.39
CA TRP A 263 1.14 1.31 3.38
C TRP A 263 1.60 0.94 1.97
N ALA A 264 2.90 0.85 1.73
CA ALA A 264 3.45 0.60 0.40
C ALA A 264 2.94 -0.73 -0.17
N LEU A 265 2.91 -1.79 0.65
CA LEU A 265 2.39 -3.09 0.23
C LEU A 265 0.88 -3.04 -0.06
N ALA A 266 0.09 -2.42 0.84
CA ALA A 266 -1.35 -2.28 0.62
C ALA A 266 -1.66 -1.45 -0.62
N LYS A 267 -0.98 -0.32 -0.83
CA LYS A 267 -1.14 0.56 -1.99
C LYS A 267 -0.76 -0.14 -3.29
N PHE A 268 0.36 -0.86 -3.29
CA PHE A 268 0.81 -1.66 -4.42
C PHE A 268 -0.23 -2.71 -4.80
N LEU A 269 -0.65 -3.53 -3.85
CA LEU A 269 -1.64 -4.60 -4.09
C LEU A 269 -3.02 -4.05 -4.48
N ASP A 270 -3.48 -2.96 -3.87
CA ASP A 270 -4.80 -2.35 -4.13
C ASP A 270 -4.89 -1.62 -5.47
N THR A 271 -3.75 -1.21 -6.04
CA THR A 271 -3.71 -0.48 -7.32
C THR A 271 -3.31 -1.39 -8.48
N HIS A 272 -2.48 -2.41 -8.25
CA HIS A 272 -1.89 -3.21 -9.30
C HIS A 272 -2.94 -4.07 -10.05
N PRO A 273 -3.00 -4.02 -11.40
CA PRO A 273 -4.05 -4.65 -12.19
C PRO A 273 -4.13 -6.17 -12.04
N ARG A 274 -3.01 -6.83 -11.72
CA ARG A 274 -2.95 -8.29 -11.52
C ARG A 274 -3.35 -8.74 -10.10
N TYR A 275 -3.20 -7.87 -9.11
CA TYR A 275 -3.26 -8.25 -7.69
C TYR A 275 -4.50 -7.71 -6.99
N ARG A 276 -5.03 -6.57 -7.46
CA ARG A 276 -6.12 -5.84 -6.81
C ARG A 276 -7.31 -6.69 -6.42
N GLU A 277 -7.89 -7.45 -7.34
CA GLU A 277 -9.12 -8.21 -7.05
C GLU A 277 -8.92 -9.22 -5.92
N ARG A 278 -7.77 -9.90 -5.90
CA ARG A 278 -7.37 -10.84 -4.85
C ARG A 278 -7.07 -10.12 -3.53
N PHE A 279 -6.45 -8.95 -3.57
CA PHE A 279 -6.21 -8.17 -2.35
C PHE A 279 -7.52 -7.66 -1.73
N VAL A 280 -8.46 -7.20 -2.55
CA VAL A 280 -9.79 -6.77 -2.13
C VAL A 280 -10.56 -7.91 -1.45
N SER A 281 -10.46 -9.15 -1.94
CA SER A 281 -11.21 -10.28 -1.36
C SER A 281 -10.77 -10.64 0.07
N LEU A 282 -9.54 -10.33 0.47
CA LEU A 282 -9.00 -10.64 1.81
C LEU A 282 -9.78 -9.98 2.95
N GLN A 283 -10.51 -8.89 2.68
CA GLN A 283 -11.38 -8.28 3.70
C GLN A 283 -12.43 -9.24 4.26
N GLY A 284 -12.76 -10.31 3.52
CA GLY A 284 -13.66 -11.38 3.98
C GLY A 284 -13.06 -12.24 5.09
N GLU A 285 -11.75 -12.22 5.27
CA GLU A 285 -10.96 -13.13 6.08
C GLU A 285 -10.38 -12.49 7.35
N THR A 286 -10.73 -11.24 7.67
CA THR A 286 -10.11 -10.50 8.80
C THR A 286 -10.28 -11.12 10.18
N LEU A 287 -11.17 -12.10 10.32
CA LEU A 287 -11.39 -12.89 11.54
C LEU A 287 -10.63 -14.21 11.56
N ASP A 288 -10.02 -14.59 10.45
CA ASP A 288 -9.31 -15.85 10.30
C ASP A 288 -7.90 -15.75 10.92
N ALA A 289 -7.56 -16.73 11.75
CA ALA A 289 -6.23 -16.83 12.33
C ALA A 289 -5.17 -17.19 11.28
N ASP A 290 -5.58 -17.84 10.17
CA ASP A 290 -4.71 -18.29 9.09
C ASP A 290 -4.69 -17.31 7.90
N PHE A 291 -5.14 -16.05 8.09
CA PHE A 291 -5.16 -15.00 7.06
C PHE A 291 -3.87 -14.90 6.24
N ASP A 292 -2.72 -14.94 6.93
CA ASP A 292 -1.41 -14.84 6.31
C ASP A 292 -1.06 -16.06 5.44
N GLU A 293 -1.57 -17.24 5.79
CA GLU A 293 -1.44 -18.45 4.98
C GLU A 293 -2.31 -18.35 3.74
N HIS A 294 -3.59 -17.97 3.88
CA HIS A 294 -4.48 -17.72 2.74
C HIS A 294 -3.92 -16.67 1.78
N PHE A 295 -3.33 -15.58 2.30
CA PHE A 295 -2.63 -14.61 1.47
C PHE A 295 -1.55 -15.28 0.62
N ARG A 296 -0.69 -16.12 1.21
CA ARG A 296 0.37 -16.81 0.48
C ARG A 296 -0.19 -17.78 -0.55
N GLU A 297 -1.24 -18.51 -0.23
CA GLU A 297 -1.91 -19.43 -1.16
C GLU A 297 -2.52 -18.68 -2.35
N LEU A 298 -3.17 -17.55 -2.09
CA LEU A 298 -3.84 -16.70 -3.09
C LEU A 298 -2.87 -16.14 -4.14
N TYR A 299 -1.61 -15.92 -3.76
CA TYR A 299 -0.52 -15.44 -4.63
C TYR A 299 0.53 -16.51 -4.95
N ALA A 300 0.31 -17.78 -4.59
CA ALA A 300 1.34 -18.82 -4.73
C ALA A 300 1.79 -19.02 -6.18
N LYS A 301 0.86 -18.91 -7.14
CA LYS A 301 1.14 -19.12 -8.57
C LYS A 301 2.04 -18.06 -9.18
N ASP A 302 1.95 -16.83 -8.68
CA ASP A 302 2.66 -15.67 -9.21
C ASP A 302 3.58 -15.00 -8.17
N TRP A 303 3.91 -15.69 -7.08
CA TRP A 303 4.73 -15.15 -5.98
C TRP A 303 6.07 -14.57 -6.45
N ALA A 304 6.73 -15.23 -7.41
CA ALA A 304 8.00 -14.77 -7.95
C ALA A 304 7.86 -13.46 -8.76
N ASP A 305 6.77 -13.34 -9.51
CA ASP A 305 6.43 -12.14 -10.28
C ASP A 305 6.07 -10.99 -9.33
N LEU A 306 5.21 -11.27 -8.34
CA LEU A 306 4.81 -10.34 -7.29
C LEU A 306 6.02 -9.78 -6.53
N GLN A 307 6.96 -10.63 -6.14
CA GLN A 307 8.17 -10.22 -5.45
C GLN A 307 9.11 -9.38 -6.35
N THR A 308 9.14 -9.66 -7.66
CA THR A 308 9.93 -8.89 -8.63
C THR A 308 9.37 -7.48 -8.78
N GLU A 309 8.05 -7.37 -8.99
CA GLU A 309 7.38 -6.08 -9.10
C GLU A 309 7.40 -5.31 -7.78
N TRP A 310 7.27 -5.98 -6.63
CA TRP A 310 7.41 -5.36 -5.32
C TRP A 310 8.78 -4.70 -5.12
N ARG A 311 9.86 -5.39 -5.49
CA ARG A 311 11.21 -4.82 -5.41
C ARG A 311 11.39 -3.65 -6.37
N LEU A 312 10.89 -3.78 -7.61
CA LEU A 312 10.94 -2.68 -8.57
C LEU A 312 10.18 -1.45 -8.03
N PHE A 313 8.95 -1.65 -7.58
CA PHE A 313 8.09 -0.60 -7.01
C PHE A 313 8.78 0.13 -5.85
N THR A 314 9.29 -0.62 -4.87
CA THR A 314 9.90 -0.02 -3.68
C THR A 314 11.25 0.66 -3.95
N SER A 315 12.03 0.16 -4.91
CA SER A 315 13.29 0.80 -5.34
C SER A 315 13.09 2.02 -6.23
N THR A 316 11.95 2.11 -6.93
CA THR A 316 11.67 3.20 -7.88
C THR A 316 10.54 4.12 -7.41
N LEU A 317 10.04 3.91 -6.19
CA LEU A 317 8.92 4.66 -5.64
C LEU A 317 9.13 6.17 -5.78
N SER A 318 8.13 6.86 -6.27
CA SER A 318 8.14 8.31 -6.43
C SER A 318 6.81 8.87 -5.97
N TYR A 319 6.72 10.19 -5.88
CA TYR A 319 5.42 10.82 -5.92
C TYR A 319 4.76 10.54 -7.28
N ASP A 320 3.44 10.50 -7.27
CA ASP A 320 2.56 10.22 -8.41
C ASP A 320 2.81 8.90 -9.15
N HIS A 321 3.50 7.94 -8.49
CA HIS A 321 3.89 6.66 -9.11
C HIS A 321 2.69 5.92 -9.73
N ASP A 322 2.73 5.72 -11.05
CA ASP A 322 1.71 4.98 -11.80
C ASP A 322 1.94 3.47 -11.71
N ILE A 323 1.42 2.86 -10.63
CA ILE A 323 1.54 1.43 -10.36
C ILE A 323 0.93 0.58 -11.49
N ALA A 324 -0.12 1.08 -12.16
CA ALA A 324 -0.78 0.34 -13.23
C ALA A 324 0.03 0.42 -14.53
N GLY A 325 0.56 1.60 -14.87
CA GLY A 325 1.44 1.82 -16.02
C GLY A 325 2.79 1.10 -15.88
N GLU A 326 3.34 0.98 -14.66
CA GLU A 326 4.60 0.28 -14.39
C GLU A 326 4.46 -1.26 -14.26
N ALA A 327 3.23 -1.79 -14.22
CA ALA A 327 2.99 -3.23 -14.14
C ALA A 327 3.76 -3.97 -15.25
N ILE A 328 4.56 -4.96 -14.87
CA ILE A 328 5.41 -5.68 -15.83
C ILE A 328 4.54 -6.62 -16.65
N GLU A 329 4.69 -6.53 -17.97
CA GLU A 329 3.97 -7.39 -18.91
C GLU A 329 4.61 -8.78 -18.97
N PHE A 330 4.45 -9.58 -17.93
CA PHE A 330 4.99 -10.94 -17.91
C PHE A 330 4.32 -11.85 -18.96
N PRO A 331 5.07 -12.77 -19.59
CA PRO A 331 4.54 -13.67 -20.60
C PRO A 331 3.46 -14.58 -20.01
N GLN A 332 2.28 -14.59 -20.62
CA GLN A 332 1.15 -15.39 -20.15
C GLN A 332 1.36 -16.90 -20.36
N ARG A 333 2.11 -17.28 -21.41
CA ARG A 333 2.48 -18.67 -21.68
C ARG A 333 3.92 -18.74 -22.16
N MET A 334 4.71 -19.58 -21.49
CA MET A 334 6.11 -19.79 -21.87
C MET A 334 6.27 -20.40 -23.28
N ALA A 335 5.25 -21.09 -23.79
CA ALA A 335 5.22 -21.64 -25.14
C ALA A 335 5.14 -20.57 -26.25
N ASP A 336 4.75 -19.33 -25.92
CA ASP A 336 4.67 -18.23 -26.89
C ASP A 336 6.04 -17.56 -27.14
N LEU A 337 7.02 -17.88 -26.30
CA LEU A 337 8.37 -17.34 -26.36
C LEU A 337 9.17 -17.92 -27.53
N LYS A 338 9.91 -17.07 -28.24
CA LYS A 338 10.66 -17.45 -29.44
C LYS A 338 12.12 -17.08 -29.33
N ARG A 339 13.01 -18.00 -29.72
CA ARG A 339 14.44 -17.67 -29.90
C ARG A 339 14.61 -16.80 -31.14
N VAL A 340 15.51 -15.83 -31.06
CA VAL A 340 15.86 -15.00 -32.22
C VAL A 340 16.77 -15.79 -33.16
N SER A 341 16.20 -16.36 -34.22
CA SER A 341 16.93 -17.14 -35.23
C SER A 341 17.68 -16.26 -36.24
N THR A 342 17.11 -15.13 -36.63
CA THR A 342 17.75 -14.15 -37.53
C THR A 342 17.44 -12.74 -37.07
N SER A 343 16.18 -12.33 -37.13
CA SER A 343 15.73 -11.02 -36.66
C SER A 343 14.25 -11.01 -36.27
N ALA A 344 13.88 -10.11 -35.38
CA ALA A 344 12.51 -9.83 -34.98
C ALA A 344 12.26 -8.31 -35.00
N ARG A 345 11.00 -7.90 -35.19
CA ARG A 345 10.54 -6.53 -35.03
C ARG A 345 9.34 -6.49 -34.09
N LEU A 346 9.29 -5.47 -33.26
CA LEU A 346 8.22 -5.22 -32.29
C LEU A 346 8.09 -3.71 -32.03
N SER A 347 7.02 -3.30 -31.36
CA SER A 347 6.89 -1.94 -30.82
C SER A 347 7.03 -1.92 -29.31
N VAL A 348 7.44 -0.78 -28.77
CA VAL A 348 7.55 -0.49 -27.34
C VAL A 348 6.76 0.78 -27.07
N ALA A 349 5.69 0.67 -26.31
CA ALA A 349 4.84 1.79 -25.93
C ALA A 349 5.57 2.72 -24.95
N ALA A 350 5.33 4.03 -25.06
CA ALA A 350 5.96 5.04 -24.21
C ALA A 350 5.25 5.22 -22.85
N ASP A 351 3.98 4.83 -22.77
CA ASP A 351 3.09 4.97 -21.60
C ASP A 351 3.05 3.72 -20.71
N ARG A 352 4.09 2.87 -20.80
CA ARG A 352 4.19 1.61 -20.05
C ARG A 352 5.60 1.40 -19.53
N GLY A 353 5.68 0.68 -18.40
CA GLY A 353 6.91 0.15 -17.84
C GLY A 353 7.51 -0.98 -18.69
N TRP A 354 7.95 -2.04 -18.03
CA TRP A 354 8.67 -3.14 -18.68
C TRP A 354 7.75 -4.04 -19.53
N GLN A 355 8.02 -4.07 -20.83
CA GLN A 355 7.24 -4.81 -21.83
C GLN A 355 7.99 -6.06 -22.28
N CYS A 356 7.34 -7.22 -22.20
CA CYS A 356 7.90 -8.48 -22.70
C CYS A 356 7.90 -8.49 -24.23
N THR A 357 9.08 -8.69 -24.82
CA THR A 357 9.21 -8.76 -26.29
C THR A 357 8.76 -10.11 -26.87
N GLY A 358 8.55 -11.12 -26.02
CA GLY A 358 8.37 -12.52 -26.41
C GLY A 358 9.64 -13.19 -26.95
N LEU A 359 10.79 -12.51 -26.91
CA LEU A 359 12.06 -13.02 -27.44
C LEU A 359 12.92 -13.61 -26.33
N VAL A 360 13.47 -14.79 -26.59
CA VAL A 360 14.48 -15.43 -25.74
C VAL A 360 15.85 -15.24 -26.38
N LEU A 361 16.76 -14.62 -25.63
CA LEU A 361 18.16 -14.46 -26.00
C LEU A 361 18.99 -15.60 -25.40
N GLU A 362 19.97 -16.08 -26.16
CA GLU A 362 20.84 -17.18 -25.77
C GLU A 362 22.11 -16.65 -25.08
N ALA A 363 22.60 -17.39 -24.10
CA ALA A 363 23.86 -17.06 -23.42
C ALA A 363 25.04 -17.04 -24.41
N GLY A 364 25.89 -16.02 -24.27
CA GLY A 364 27.11 -15.84 -25.07
C GLY A 364 26.87 -15.50 -26.54
N LYS A 365 25.61 -15.25 -26.96
CA LYS A 365 25.30 -14.74 -28.30
C LYS A 365 25.09 -13.23 -28.25
N THR A 366 25.61 -12.52 -29.25
CA THR A 366 25.44 -11.07 -29.35
C THR A 366 24.23 -10.74 -30.20
N TYR A 367 23.42 -9.81 -29.73
CA TYR A 367 22.22 -9.32 -30.41
C TYR A 367 22.34 -7.82 -30.64
N GLU A 368 22.22 -7.38 -31.89
CA GLU A 368 22.04 -5.97 -32.23
C GLU A 368 20.58 -5.59 -32.00
N ILE A 369 20.36 -4.48 -31.30
CA ILE A 369 19.06 -3.85 -31.12
C ILE A 369 19.12 -2.49 -31.79
N LYS A 370 18.13 -2.21 -32.65
CA LYS A 370 17.95 -0.92 -33.33
C LYS A 370 16.55 -0.40 -33.09
N ALA A 371 16.45 0.86 -32.72
CA ALA A 371 15.19 1.49 -32.37
C ALA A 371 15.01 2.80 -33.14
N SER A 372 13.78 3.07 -33.53
CA SER A 372 13.39 4.28 -34.26
C SER A 372 11.94 4.65 -33.93
N GLY A 373 11.54 5.87 -34.26
CA GLY A 373 10.21 6.39 -33.97
C GLY A 373 10.27 7.65 -33.13
N ARG A 374 9.15 8.38 -33.08
CA ARG A 374 8.99 9.59 -32.28
C ARG A 374 7.77 9.43 -31.37
N PHE A 375 7.93 9.79 -30.12
CA PHE A 375 6.91 9.65 -29.08
C PHE A 375 7.04 10.80 -28.08
N VAL A 376 6.00 10.98 -27.26
CA VAL A 376 5.91 12.04 -26.24
C VAL A 376 6.36 11.48 -24.89
N VAL A 377 7.18 12.23 -24.16
CA VAL A 377 7.71 11.88 -22.82
C VAL A 377 7.47 13.00 -21.78
N GLY A 378 6.37 13.72 -21.91
CA GLY A 378 6.07 14.92 -21.12
C GLY A 378 5.78 16.15 -21.96
N ALA A 379 5.66 17.30 -21.31
CA ALA A 379 5.36 18.58 -21.93
C ALA A 379 5.88 19.76 -21.11
N GLU A 380 6.08 20.90 -21.77
CA GLU A 380 6.29 22.20 -21.13
C GLU A 380 5.05 22.62 -20.31
N PRO A 381 5.20 23.56 -19.34
CA PRO A 381 4.07 24.10 -18.58
C PRO A 381 2.95 24.73 -19.43
N ASP A 382 3.25 25.16 -20.66
CA ASP A 382 2.28 25.70 -21.61
C ASP A 382 1.62 24.62 -22.50
N GLY A 383 1.95 23.35 -22.27
CA GLY A 383 1.40 22.18 -22.95
C GLY A 383 2.12 21.77 -24.22
N VAL A 384 3.25 22.40 -24.58
CA VAL A 384 4.05 21.98 -25.74
C VAL A 384 4.71 20.62 -25.46
N PRO A 385 4.44 19.57 -26.27
CA PRO A 385 4.91 18.23 -25.97
C PRO A 385 6.43 18.07 -26.19
N TRP A 386 7.07 17.33 -25.29
CA TRP A 386 8.46 16.90 -25.42
C TRP A 386 8.53 15.67 -26.32
N ILE A 387 8.95 15.88 -27.58
CA ILE A 387 9.10 14.78 -28.55
C ILE A 387 10.48 14.16 -28.41
N ALA A 388 10.51 12.88 -28.03
CA ALA A 388 11.71 12.06 -27.95
C ALA A 388 11.83 11.05 -29.10
N GLU A 389 13.05 10.58 -29.29
CA GLU A 389 13.41 9.40 -30.08
C GLU A 389 14.08 8.37 -29.15
N PRO A 390 14.30 7.11 -29.55
CA PRO A 390 14.86 6.09 -28.67
C PRO A 390 16.27 6.37 -28.11
N GLY A 391 16.99 7.38 -28.61
CA GLY A 391 18.23 7.86 -28.00
C GLY A 391 18.01 8.70 -26.73
N GLY A 392 16.78 9.16 -26.55
CA GLY A 392 16.32 10.02 -25.47
C GLY A 392 16.58 11.52 -25.69
N ILE A 393 15.96 12.34 -24.85
CA ILE A 393 16.14 13.78 -24.77
C ILE A 393 16.80 14.15 -23.45
N THR A 394 17.63 15.19 -23.46
CA THR A 394 18.44 15.60 -22.30
C THR A 394 17.83 16.78 -21.54
N LEU A 395 16.51 16.96 -21.59
CA LEU A 395 15.81 17.95 -20.77
C LEU A 395 15.84 17.51 -19.31
N GLU A 396 15.56 16.23 -19.08
CA GLU A 396 15.62 15.59 -17.78
C GLU A 396 16.18 14.17 -17.91
N TYR A 397 16.51 13.58 -16.75
CA TYR A 397 17.10 12.25 -16.64
C TYR A 397 16.35 11.47 -15.57
N ASN A 398 16.06 10.20 -15.86
CA ASN A 398 15.55 9.25 -14.87
C ASN A 398 16.55 8.11 -14.71
N ALA A 399 16.87 7.76 -13.47
CA ALA A 399 17.86 6.73 -13.13
C ALA A 399 19.22 6.87 -13.85
N GLY A 400 19.64 8.12 -14.10
CA GLY A 400 20.92 8.42 -14.78
C GLY A 400 20.87 8.36 -16.31
N GLU A 401 19.72 8.06 -16.90
CA GLU A 401 19.55 7.95 -18.36
C GLU A 401 18.59 9.04 -18.88
N PRO A 402 18.78 9.56 -20.12
CA PRO A 402 17.87 10.52 -20.75
C PRO A 402 16.42 10.03 -20.81
N LEU A 403 15.45 10.94 -20.72
CA LEU A 403 14.03 10.61 -20.93
C LEU A 403 13.81 10.06 -22.34
N GLY A 404 12.99 9.03 -22.48
CA GLY A 404 12.68 8.34 -23.72
C GLY A 404 13.77 7.40 -24.24
N LYS A 405 14.93 7.31 -23.58
CA LYS A 405 15.98 6.39 -24.04
C LYS A 405 15.49 4.94 -23.94
N LEU A 406 15.72 4.14 -24.99
CA LEU A 406 15.39 2.72 -24.94
C LEU A 406 16.32 1.99 -23.96
N LEU A 407 15.71 1.28 -23.02
CA LEU A 407 16.37 0.43 -22.05
C LEU A 407 16.01 -1.03 -22.30
N GLY A 408 16.91 -1.95 -21.95
CA GLY A 408 16.70 -3.38 -22.09
C GLY A 408 17.14 -4.18 -20.87
N VAL A 409 16.37 -5.22 -20.56
CA VAL A 409 16.61 -6.15 -19.46
C VAL A 409 16.50 -7.57 -19.97
N ILE A 410 17.38 -8.45 -19.51
CA ILE A 410 17.29 -9.89 -19.78
C ILE A 410 16.90 -10.57 -18.49
N ASP A 411 15.68 -11.11 -18.48
CA ASP A 411 15.18 -11.85 -17.34
C ASP A 411 15.52 -13.34 -17.49
N PRO A 412 16.33 -13.93 -16.59
CA PRO A 412 16.76 -15.32 -16.68
C PRO A 412 15.71 -16.35 -16.27
N ARG A 413 14.47 -15.94 -15.94
CA ARG A 413 13.38 -16.88 -15.62
C ARG A 413 13.31 -17.95 -16.72
N PRO A 414 13.35 -19.24 -16.34
CA PRO A 414 13.60 -20.32 -17.28
C PRO A 414 12.48 -20.39 -18.33
N PRO A 415 12.81 -20.45 -19.64
CA PRO A 415 11.83 -20.79 -20.66
C PRO A 415 11.34 -22.22 -20.44
N ALA A 416 10.11 -22.34 -19.93
CA ALA A 416 9.28 -23.55 -19.84
C ALA A 416 9.76 -24.78 -19.04
N ASP A 417 11.06 -24.97 -18.71
CA ASP A 417 11.56 -26.30 -18.29
C ASP A 417 12.49 -26.35 -17.06
N ALA A 418 12.50 -25.34 -16.18
CA ALA A 418 13.22 -25.47 -14.91
C ALA A 418 12.32 -25.17 -13.70
N SER A 419 11.90 -26.25 -13.04
CA SER A 419 11.36 -26.22 -11.69
C SER A 419 12.49 -25.88 -10.70
N THR A 420 12.93 -24.64 -10.69
CA THR A 420 13.68 -24.10 -9.55
C THR A 420 13.27 -22.65 -9.38
N THR A 421 12.58 -22.37 -8.28
CA THR A 421 12.50 -21.05 -7.64
C THR A 421 13.91 -20.52 -7.44
N ARG A 422 14.43 -19.79 -8.43
CA ARG A 422 15.67 -19.04 -8.32
C ARG A 422 15.30 -17.57 -8.31
N GLY A 423 15.59 -16.96 -7.16
CA GLY A 423 15.77 -15.54 -6.89
C GLY A 423 14.97 -14.56 -7.73
N VAL A 424 14.15 -13.75 -7.05
CA VAL A 424 13.66 -12.48 -7.58
C VAL A 424 14.77 -11.77 -8.36
N THR A 425 14.50 -11.47 -9.63
CA THR A 425 15.53 -10.99 -10.55
C THR A 425 15.78 -9.51 -10.31
N SER A 426 16.99 -9.15 -9.86
CA SER A 426 17.43 -7.74 -9.79
C SER A 426 17.64 -7.11 -11.17
N ALA A 427 17.42 -7.88 -12.25
CA ALA A 427 17.67 -7.46 -13.62
C ALA A 427 16.88 -6.19 -14.00
N PHE A 428 15.67 -6.00 -13.48
CA PHE A 428 14.86 -4.80 -13.73
C PHE A 428 15.36 -3.53 -13.02
N LEU A 429 16.26 -3.65 -12.05
CA LEU A 429 16.89 -2.53 -11.33
C LEU A 429 18.18 -2.05 -11.99
N GLU A 430 18.80 -2.88 -12.82
CA GLU A 430 20.08 -2.60 -13.49
C GLU A 430 19.93 -2.78 -15.02
N PRO A 431 19.11 -1.95 -15.67
CA PRO A 431 18.87 -2.08 -17.10
C PRO A 431 20.08 -1.66 -17.93
N VAL A 432 20.21 -2.24 -19.13
CA VAL A 432 21.21 -1.82 -20.12
C VAL A 432 20.63 -0.70 -20.97
N ALA A 433 21.36 0.41 -21.08
CA ALA A 433 20.98 1.52 -21.92
C ALA A 433 21.28 1.22 -23.41
N VAL A 434 20.23 1.01 -24.20
CA VAL A 434 20.34 0.60 -25.61
C VAL A 434 20.38 1.81 -26.55
N GLY A 435 19.49 2.78 -26.35
CA GLY A 435 19.38 3.94 -27.24
C GLY A 435 18.81 3.62 -28.63
N THR A 436 19.21 4.40 -29.64
CA THR A 436 18.84 4.16 -31.05
C THR A 436 19.47 2.90 -31.63
N GLN A 437 20.64 2.52 -31.14
CA GLN A 437 21.33 1.28 -31.50
C GLN A 437 22.26 0.84 -30.37
N GLY A 438 22.20 -0.45 -30.02
CA GLY A 438 23.09 -1.07 -29.04
C GLY A 438 23.26 -2.58 -29.27
N GLU A 439 24.17 -3.18 -28.53
CA GLU A 439 24.40 -4.62 -28.52
C GLU A 439 24.17 -5.20 -27.13
N LEU A 440 23.53 -6.37 -27.06
CA LEU A 440 23.36 -7.15 -25.84
C LEU A 440 24.00 -8.52 -26.00
N THR A 441 24.81 -8.91 -25.02
CA THR A 441 25.40 -10.25 -24.92
C THR A 441 25.01 -10.85 -23.57
N PRO A 442 23.91 -11.60 -23.49
CA PRO A 442 23.48 -12.24 -22.24
C PRO A 442 24.55 -13.20 -21.71
N THR A 443 24.86 -13.16 -20.42
CA THR A 443 25.71 -14.17 -19.76
C THR A 443 24.94 -15.46 -19.47
N GLN A 444 23.61 -15.37 -19.40
CA GLN A 444 22.67 -16.48 -19.20
C GLN A 444 21.49 -16.32 -20.17
N PRO A 445 20.82 -17.42 -20.58
CA PRO A 445 19.66 -17.29 -21.45
C PRO A 445 18.52 -16.61 -20.68
N GLY A 446 17.71 -15.82 -21.38
CA GLY A 446 16.61 -15.11 -20.75
C GLY A 446 15.69 -14.41 -21.73
N ILE A 447 14.58 -13.92 -21.21
CA ILE A 447 13.55 -13.18 -21.96
C ILE A 447 13.96 -11.71 -22.02
N LEU A 448 13.94 -11.13 -23.21
CA LEU A 448 14.19 -9.70 -23.40
C LEU A 448 12.94 -8.90 -23.03
N PHE A 449 13.11 -7.96 -22.12
CA PHE A 449 12.16 -6.91 -21.79
C PHE A 449 12.72 -5.56 -22.23
N LEU A 450 11.85 -4.66 -22.67
CA LEU A 450 12.21 -3.31 -23.09
C LEU A 450 11.29 -2.29 -22.42
N ARG A 451 11.81 -1.08 -22.23
CA ARG A 451 11.00 0.11 -21.87
C ARG A 451 11.63 1.36 -22.47
N LEU A 452 10.83 2.40 -22.62
CA LEU A 452 11.33 3.76 -22.84
C LEU A 452 11.51 4.41 -21.45
N ASN A 453 12.66 5.05 -21.23
CA ASN A 453 13.02 5.55 -19.91
C ASN A 453 12.16 6.75 -19.51
N ASP A 454 11.55 6.68 -18.34
CA ASP A 454 10.86 7.81 -17.72
C ASP A 454 10.70 7.55 -16.23
N SER A 455 10.38 8.59 -15.46
CA SER A 455 9.94 8.47 -14.08
C SER A 455 8.64 7.65 -14.01
N PRO A 456 8.52 6.69 -13.08
CA PRO A 456 7.25 6.01 -12.81
C PRO A 456 6.09 6.96 -12.51
N GLY A 457 6.36 8.16 -11.99
CA GLY A 457 5.34 9.18 -11.74
C GLY A 457 4.85 9.94 -12.97
N SER A 458 5.53 9.79 -14.12
CA SER A 458 5.29 10.62 -15.31
C SER A 458 4.81 9.81 -16.52
N LEU A 459 4.68 8.49 -16.40
CA LEU A 459 4.24 7.62 -17.51
C LEU A 459 2.89 8.03 -18.10
N HIS A 460 1.99 8.58 -17.29
CA HIS A 460 0.65 8.98 -17.72
C HIS A 460 0.65 10.15 -18.70
N ASP A 461 1.75 10.88 -18.85
CA ASP A 461 1.95 11.95 -19.84
C ASP A 461 2.49 11.42 -21.18
N ASN A 462 2.98 10.19 -21.19
CA ASN A 462 3.67 9.64 -22.36
C ASN A 462 2.67 9.17 -23.41
N ARG A 463 3.02 9.31 -24.70
CA ARG A 463 2.15 8.90 -25.82
C ARG A 463 2.97 8.39 -26.99
N GLY A 464 2.45 7.37 -27.66
CA GLY A 464 3.07 6.78 -28.85
C GLY A 464 3.98 5.60 -28.53
N GLU A 465 4.77 5.19 -29.52
CA GLU A 465 5.59 3.99 -29.44
C GLU A 465 6.89 4.13 -30.26
N ALA A 466 7.89 3.33 -29.90
CA ALA A 466 9.10 3.11 -30.68
C ALA A 466 9.04 1.77 -31.42
N SER A 467 9.50 1.73 -32.67
CA SER A 467 9.73 0.49 -33.41
C SER A 467 11.13 -0.04 -33.12
N VAL A 468 11.22 -1.28 -32.65
CA VAL A 468 12.47 -1.95 -32.28
C VAL A 468 12.71 -3.19 -33.14
N GLY A 469 13.90 -3.27 -33.72
CA GLY A 469 14.42 -4.46 -34.40
C GLY A 469 15.50 -5.13 -33.56
N VAL A 470 15.40 -6.45 -33.38
CA VAL A 470 16.40 -7.28 -32.69
C VAL A 470 16.98 -8.27 -33.69
N ARG A 471 18.30 -8.33 -33.83
CA ARG A 471 18.98 -9.19 -34.80
C ARG A 471 20.15 -9.91 -34.15
N ARG A 472 20.22 -11.23 -34.31
CA ARG A 472 21.37 -12.01 -33.86
C ARG A 472 22.58 -11.71 -34.75
N LEU A 473 23.72 -11.40 -34.14
CA LEU A 473 24.98 -11.22 -34.84
C LEU A 473 25.65 -12.60 -35.11
N PRO A 474 26.51 -12.68 -36.15
CA PRO A 474 27.18 -13.92 -36.54
C PRO A 474 27.95 -14.63 -35.42
#